data_AF-A0A8S3GYL2-F1
#
_entry.id   AF-A0A8S3GYL2-F1
#
_cell.length_a   1.000
_cell.length_b   1.000
_cell.length_c   1.000
_cell.angle_alpha   90.00
_cell.angle_beta   90.00
_cell.angle_gamma   90.00
#
_symmetry.space_group_name_H-M   'P 1'
#
loop_
_entity.id
_entity.type
_entity.pdbx_description
1 polymer ?
#
loop_
_entity_poly.entity_id
_entity_poly.type
_entity_poly.pdbx_seq_one_letter_code
_entity_poly.pdbx_strand_id
1 'polypeptide(L)'
;MKIKKALHQAKTSKHIVPILIDNTKETTVEDLPLIIHLEGNYNRWASNEHSIQQQFCLALCKHMQLPTDSLSIERIEEGGVILHLVIHAPYGSLFIKQVAGH
;
A
#
# COMPACT_ATOMS: atom_id res chain seq x y z
N MET A 1 33.04 16.72 -20.67
CA MET A 1 33.38 18.02 -20.05
C MET A 1 32.27 18.43 -19.08
N LYS A 2 32.64 19.20 -18.06
CA LYS A 2 31.90 19.60 -16.84
C LYS A 2 30.53 20.25 -17.17
N ILE A 3 29.50 20.15 -16.33
CA ILE A 3 29.22 21.14 -15.26
C ILE A 3 28.31 20.52 -14.18
N LYS A 4 28.77 20.62 -12.93
CA LYS A 4 28.01 20.47 -11.69
C LYS A 4 27.15 21.73 -11.48
N LYS A 5 25.92 21.59 -10.96
CA LYS A 5 25.37 22.60 -10.04
C LYS A 5 24.41 21.93 -9.05
N ALA A 6 24.94 21.68 -7.87
CA ALA A 6 24.19 21.42 -6.65
C ALA A 6 23.93 22.77 -5.96
N LEU A 7 22.71 23.00 -5.48
CA LEU A 7 22.30 23.89 -4.38
C LEU A 7 20.75 23.86 -4.38
N HIS A 8 20.00 23.84 -3.29
CA HIS A 8 20.30 23.77 -1.86
C HIS A 8 18.94 23.58 -1.14
N GLN A 9 19.00 23.14 0.11
CA GLN A 9 17.89 23.01 1.08
C GLN A 9 17.07 21.71 1.07
N ALA A 10 17.78 20.59 1.23
CA ALA A 10 17.30 19.56 2.14
C ALA A 10 17.92 19.84 3.53
N LYS A 11 17.31 20.74 4.30
CA LYS A 11 17.50 20.81 5.75
C LYS A 11 16.12 20.56 6.37
N THR A 12 16.11 19.68 7.37
CA THR A 12 14.99 19.22 8.20
C THR A 12 13.91 18.35 7.54
N SER A 13 14.22 17.09 7.30
CA SER A 13 13.54 15.94 7.92
C SER A 13 14.09 14.63 7.36
N LYS A 14 14.46 13.71 8.25
CA LYS A 14 15.05 12.41 7.91
C LYS A 14 13.96 11.50 7.31
N HIS A 15 14.32 10.79 6.23
CA HIS A 15 13.53 9.79 5.49
C HIS A 15 12.59 10.32 4.41
N ILE A 16 13.17 10.87 3.35
CA ILE A 16 12.55 10.80 2.01
C ILE A 16 13.40 9.81 1.22
N VAL A 17 12.83 8.62 0.96
CA VAL A 17 13.42 7.66 0.01
C VAL A 17 13.19 8.24 -1.38
N PRO A 18 14.22 8.49 -2.19
CA PRO A 18 14.01 8.93 -3.56
C PRO A 18 13.42 7.77 -4.36
N ILE A 19 12.15 7.88 -4.74
CA ILE A 19 11.55 7.05 -5.77
C ILE A 19 12.26 7.42 -7.08
N LEU A 20 13.17 6.55 -7.54
CA LEU A 20 13.72 6.60 -8.89
C LEU A 20 12.60 6.16 -9.83
N ILE A 21 11.84 7.12 -10.35
CA ILE A 21 10.87 6.87 -11.43
C ILE A 21 11.68 6.79 -12.72
N ASP A 22 11.92 5.55 -13.18
CA ASP A 22 12.52 5.28 -14.48
C ASP A 22 11.52 5.71 -15.57
N ASN A 23 11.89 6.73 -16.33
CA ASN A 23 10.97 7.59 -17.08
C ASN A 23 10.83 7.10 -18.53
N THR A 24 10.35 5.86 -18.74
CA THR A 24 10.11 5.32 -20.11
C THR A 24 8.74 4.67 -20.34
N LYS A 25 7.81 4.77 -19.40
CA LYS A 25 6.38 4.54 -19.65
C LYS A 25 5.59 5.55 -18.85
N GLU A 26 4.68 6.28 -19.50
CA GLU A 26 3.62 7.02 -18.81
C GLU A 26 2.87 6.03 -17.93
N THR A 27 3.30 5.91 -16.68
CA THR A 27 2.67 5.05 -15.68
C THR A 27 1.47 5.84 -15.23
N THR A 28 0.28 5.47 -15.70
CA THR A 28 -0.93 6.10 -15.22
C THR A 28 -1.08 5.74 -13.75
N VAL A 29 -1.66 6.62 -12.92
CA VAL A 29 -1.85 6.35 -11.47
C VAL A 29 -2.63 5.04 -11.23
N GLU A 30 -3.34 4.55 -12.25
CA GLU A 30 -4.06 3.27 -12.27
C GLU A 30 -3.14 2.04 -12.26
N ASP A 31 -1.85 2.20 -12.59
CA ASP A 31 -0.86 1.12 -12.67
C ASP A 31 -0.06 0.92 -11.37
N LEU A 32 -0.32 1.73 -10.34
CA LEU A 32 0.41 1.66 -9.07
C LEU A 32 -0.40 0.92 -8.00
N PRO A 33 0.24 0.03 -7.22
CA PRO A 33 -0.41 -0.60 -6.07
C PRO A 33 -0.78 0.45 -5.03
N LEU A 34 -1.97 0.33 -4.44
CA LEU A 34 -2.44 1.20 -3.37
C LEU A 34 -2.10 0.57 -2.03
N ILE A 35 -1.46 1.33 -1.14
CA ILE A 35 -1.14 0.90 0.22
C ILE A 35 -2.12 1.57 1.19
N ILE A 36 -2.73 0.77 2.05
CA ILE A 36 -3.68 1.23 3.07
C ILE A 36 -3.21 0.76 4.43
N HIS A 37 -3.24 1.68 5.39
CA HIS A 37 -3.00 1.37 6.79
C HIS A 37 -4.34 1.32 7.53
N LEU A 38 -4.62 0.19 8.17
CA LEU A 38 -5.75 0.06 9.08
C LEU A 38 -5.24 -0.01 10.52
N GLU A 39 -5.77 0.85 11.38
CA GLU A 39 -5.52 0.83 12.81
C GLU A 39 -6.54 -0.10 13.50
N GLY A 40 -6.07 -0.98 14.37
CA GLY A 40 -6.90 -1.99 15.04
C GLY A 40 -6.13 -2.81 16.06
N ASN A 41 -6.67 -3.95 16.50
CA ASN A 41 -5.94 -4.89 17.36
C ASN A 41 -5.75 -6.22 16.63
N TYR A 42 -4.57 -6.35 16.03
CA TYR A 42 -4.12 -7.49 15.22
C TYR A 42 -3.01 -8.28 15.93
N ASN A 43 -2.82 -8.11 17.25
CA ASN A 43 -1.77 -8.79 18.01
C ASN A 43 -1.82 -10.32 17.85
N ARG A 44 -3.02 -10.88 17.69
CA ARG A 44 -3.23 -12.31 17.46
C ARG A 44 -2.87 -12.77 16.04
N TRP A 45 -2.96 -11.86 15.07
CA TRP A 45 -2.70 -12.16 13.66
C TRP A 45 -1.21 -12.16 13.33
N ALA A 46 -0.40 -11.46 14.15
CA ALA A 46 1.05 -11.45 14.04
C ALA A 46 1.70 -12.81 14.37
N SER A 47 1.01 -13.67 15.12
CA SER A 47 1.55 -14.94 15.66
C SER A 47 1.15 -16.21 14.88
N ASN A 48 1.22 -16.20 13.54
CA ASN A 48 0.98 -17.34 12.63
C ASN A 48 -0.47 -17.68 12.23
N GLU A 49 -1.43 -16.77 12.31
CA GLU A 49 -2.78 -17.03 11.80
C GLU A 49 -2.93 -16.62 10.32
N HIS A 50 -2.10 -17.23 9.44
CA HIS A 50 -2.16 -16.96 7.99
C HIS A 50 -3.55 -17.22 7.40
N SER A 51 -4.27 -18.21 7.93
CA SER A 51 -5.66 -18.51 7.56
C SER A 51 -6.62 -17.35 7.86
N ILE A 52 -6.44 -16.64 8.98
CA ILE A 52 -7.27 -15.48 9.33
C ILE A 52 -6.97 -14.31 8.41
N GLN A 53 -5.70 -14.06 8.13
CA GLN A 53 -5.29 -13.03 7.17
C GLN A 53 -5.88 -13.30 5.78
N GLN A 54 -5.81 -14.54 5.30
CA GLN A 54 -6.42 -14.95 4.03
C GLN A 54 -7.94 -14.77 4.05
N GLN A 55 -8.62 -15.23 5.11
CA GLN A 55 -10.08 -15.06 5.24
C GLN A 55 -10.48 -13.58 5.27
N PHE A 56 -9.71 -12.74 5.96
CA PHE A 56 -9.92 -11.30 5.98
C PHE A 56 -9.79 -10.69 4.58
N CYS A 57 -8.71 -10.99 3.86
CA CYS A 57 -8.54 -10.52 2.48
C CYS A 57 -9.70 -10.98 1.59
N LEU A 58 -10.08 -12.27 1.65
CA LEU A 58 -11.19 -12.80 0.87
C LEU A 58 -12.53 -12.10 1.18
N ALA A 59 -12.80 -11.85 2.46
CA ALA A 59 -14.01 -11.15 2.89
C ALA A 59 -14.01 -9.70 2.39
N LEU A 60 -12.88 -9.00 2.49
CA LEU A 60 -12.72 -7.63 2.01
C LEU A 60 -12.87 -7.54 0.49
N CYS A 61 -12.22 -8.44 -0.26
CA CYS A 61 -12.39 -8.54 -1.72
C CYS A 61 -13.87 -8.71 -2.07
N LYS A 62 -14.57 -9.63 -1.40
CA LYS A 62 -16.00 -9.88 -1.65
C LYS A 62 -16.87 -8.66 -1.33
N HIS A 63 -16.60 -7.98 -0.22
CA HIS A 63 -17.35 -6.78 0.17
C HIS A 63 -17.16 -5.65 -0.84
N MET A 64 -15.91 -5.44 -1.29
CA MET A 64 -15.52 -4.41 -2.25
C MET A 64 -15.71 -4.85 -3.71
N GLN A 65 -16.31 -6.02 -3.96
CA GLN A 65 -16.51 -6.61 -5.29
C GLN A 65 -15.22 -6.64 -6.14
N LEU A 66 -14.08 -6.91 -5.50
CA LEU A 66 -12.77 -7.04 -6.13
C LEU A 66 -12.41 -8.52 -6.33
N PRO A 67 -11.52 -8.84 -7.30
CA PRO A 67 -10.96 -10.17 -7.44
C PRO A 67 -10.25 -10.65 -6.17
N THR A 68 -10.30 -11.94 -5.89
CA THR A 68 -9.82 -12.53 -4.63
C THR A 68 -8.31 -12.38 -4.40
N ASP A 69 -7.54 -12.20 -5.47
CA ASP A 69 -6.09 -12.02 -5.52
C ASP A 69 -5.67 -10.54 -5.58
N SER A 70 -6.62 -9.61 -5.57
CA SER A 70 -6.35 -8.16 -5.66
C SER A 70 -5.80 -7.53 -4.38
N LEU A 71 -5.87 -8.24 -3.24
CA LEU A 71 -5.52 -7.72 -1.92
C LEU A 71 -4.58 -8.69 -1.18
N SER A 72 -3.51 -8.16 -0.59
CA SER A 72 -2.64 -8.89 0.34
C SER A 72 -2.38 -8.09 1.60
N ILE A 73 -2.16 -8.80 2.71
CA ILE A 73 -1.58 -8.23 3.92
C ILE A 73 -0.07 -8.41 3.81
N GLU A 74 0.68 -7.32 3.73
CA GLU A 74 2.14 -7.37 3.62
C GLU A 74 2.81 -7.40 4.99
N ARG A 75 2.26 -6.64 5.95
CA ARG A 75 2.87 -6.47 7.27
C ARG A 75 1.83 -6.14 8.33
N ILE A 76 2.13 -6.56 9.55
CA ILE A 76 1.48 -6.08 10.76
C ILE A 76 2.55 -5.36 11.59
N GLU A 77 2.35 -4.07 11.84
CA GLU A 77 3.32 -3.20 12.53
C GLU A 77 2.92 -2.87 13.98
N GLU A 78 3.88 -2.26 14.67
CA GLU A 78 3.75 -1.71 16.04
C GLU A 78 3.09 -2.65 17.05
N GLY A 79 3.66 -3.83 17.28
CA GLY A 79 3.12 -4.74 18.31
C GLY A 79 1.73 -5.30 18.00
N GLY A 80 1.24 -5.11 16.77
CA GLY A 80 -0.04 -5.61 16.29
C GLY A 80 -1.13 -4.55 16.13
N VAL A 81 -0.83 -3.25 16.21
CA VAL A 81 -1.88 -2.20 16.07
C VAL A 81 -2.15 -1.76 14.64
N ILE A 82 -1.19 -1.93 13.72
CA ILE A 82 -1.34 -1.45 12.34
C ILE A 82 -1.27 -2.61 11.35
N LEU A 83 -2.28 -2.71 10.49
CA LEU A 83 -2.32 -3.66 9.37
C LEU A 83 -2.00 -2.94 8.06
N HIS A 84 -0.97 -3.41 7.36
CA HIS A 84 -0.57 -2.92 6.05
C HIS A 84 -1.21 -3.78 4.96
N LEU A 85 -2.20 -3.20 4.28
CA LEU A 85 -2.86 -3.81 3.13
C LEU A 85 -2.30 -3.23 1.85
N VAL A 86 -2.02 -4.11 0.89
CA VAL A 86 -1.69 -3.75 -0.48
C VAL A 86 -2.79 -4.19 -1.41
N ILE A 87 -3.29 -3.24 -2.19
CA ILE A 87 -4.22 -3.47 -3.28
C ILE A 87 -3.40 -3.44 -4.57
N HIS A 88 -3.35 -4.58 -5.24
CA HIS A 88 -2.60 -4.72 -6.48
C HIS A 88 -3.27 -3.95 -7.61
N ALA A 89 -2.47 -3.41 -8.52
CA ALA A 89 -2.99 -2.78 -9.73
C ALA A 89 -3.75 -3.82 -10.59
N PRO A 90 -4.79 -3.42 -11.34
CA PRO A 90 -5.31 -2.07 -11.50
C PRO A 90 -6.42 -1.70 -10.48
N TYR A 91 -6.54 -2.42 -9.37
CA TYR A 91 -7.74 -2.38 -8.52
C TYR A 91 -7.76 -1.24 -7.48
N GLY A 92 -6.65 -0.52 -7.29
CA GLY A 92 -6.57 0.57 -6.33
C GLY A 92 -7.59 1.68 -6.56
N SER A 93 -7.82 2.08 -7.81
CA SER A 93 -8.78 3.13 -8.16
C SER A 93 -10.24 2.69 -7.94
N LEU A 94 -10.54 1.41 -8.19
CA LEU A 94 -11.85 0.80 -7.92
C LEU A 94 -12.14 0.77 -6.42
N PHE A 95 -11.14 0.38 -5.61
CA PHE A 95 -11.28 0.36 -4.16
C PHE A 95 -11.59 1.75 -3.59
N ILE A 96 -10.85 2.80 -4.01
CA ILE A 96 -11.09 4.18 -3.55
C ILE A 96 -12.51 4.64 -3.89
N LYS A 97 -12.99 4.36 -5.11
CA LYS A 97 -14.35 4.71 -5.53
C LYS A 97 -15.41 4.05 -4.66
N GLN A 98 -15.20 2.81 -4.24
CA GLN A 98 -16.15 2.10 -3.37
C GLN A 98 -16.12 2.62 -1.94
N VAL A 99 -14.94 2.90 -1.39
CA VAL A 99 -14.83 3.51 -0.05
C VAL A 99 -15.48 4.90 -0.02
N ALA A 100 -15.25 5.72 -1.04
CA ALA A 100 -15.79 7.08 -1.10
C ALA A 100 -17.32 7.15 -1.37
N GLY A 101 -17.92 6.04 -1.82
CA GLY A 101 -19.38 5.93 -2.02
C GLY A 101 -20.15 5.54 -0.76
N HIS A 102 -19.46 5.20 0.33
CA HIS A 102 -20.00 4.85 1.64
C HIS A 102 -19.74 5.96 2.66
#